data_AF-A0A957LIJ3-F1
#
_entry.id   AF-A0A957LIJ3-F1
#
_cell.length_a   1.000
_cell.length_b   1.000
_cell.length_c   1.000
_cell.angle_alpha   90.00
_cell.angle_beta   90.00
_cell.angle_gamma   90.00
#
_symmetry.space_group_name_H-M   'P 1'
#
loop_
_entity.id
_entity.type
_entity.pdbx_description
1 polymer ?
#
loop_
_entity_poly.entity_id
_entity_poly.type
_entity_poly.pdbx_seq_one_letter_code
_entity_poly.pdbx_strand_id
1 'polypeptide(L)'
;MTMRVVRGEKSPLLNENLVFAGKTPLKQQDAIISGSYVEIAGEKFYQIGQYDQMRPFFMSVVSGGDHWLFISSKGGLTAGRTNADSALFPYETEDKLTMHGETAGSKTIFLVEQDAKTYLWEPFSERFGGAYQLERNLYKNVYGNKLIFEELNLDLGLTFRLMWRTGERFGFIKSSTIVNQGEACQIAVLDGLLNVLPYGASDSTQNRLSNLLNAYKRSELDEETGLGIFTMSATLTDLAEPSESLKATVVWQTGLKDVIYLLCQEQVEQFRLGEYVEQEVDVLGKAGAYLVRSGF
;
A
#
# COMPACT_ATOMS: atom_id res chain seq x y z
N MET A 1 30.91 -14.40 -21.96
CA MET A 1 30.48 -15.72 -21.43
C MET A 1 28.97 -15.74 -21.50
N THR A 2 28.42 -16.39 -22.53
CA THR A 2 27.00 -16.34 -22.88
C THR A 2 26.25 -17.37 -22.04
N MET A 3 25.47 -16.94 -21.05
CA MET A 3 24.56 -17.84 -20.32
C MET A 3 23.39 -18.21 -21.23
N ARG A 4 23.43 -19.43 -21.79
CA ARG A 4 22.24 -20.11 -22.32
C ARG A 4 21.36 -20.48 -21.13
N VAL A 5 20.13 -19.96 -21.10
CA VAL A 5 19.07 -20.52 -20.25
C VAL A 5 18.66 -21.85 -20.87
N VAL A 6 19.22 -22.93 -20.35
CA VAL A 6 18.72 -24.29 -20.62
C VAL A 6 17.40 -24.40 -19.88
N ARG A 7 16.29 -24.58 -20.62
CA ARG A 7 15.02 -25.05 -20.01
C ARG A 7 15.34 -26.38 -19.34
N GLY A 8 15.32 -26.40 -18.01
CA GLY A 8 15.50 -27.63 -17.23
C GLY A 8 14.47 -28.67 -17.67
N GLU A 9 14.93 -29.90 -17.86
CA GLU A 9 14.07 -31.06 -18.03
C GLU A 9 13.06 -31.12 -16.87
N LYS A 10 11.79 -31.35 -17.19
CA LYS A 10 10.71 -31.48 -16.20
C LYS A 10 11.07 -32.61 -15.23
N SER A 11 11.31 -32.29 -13.96
CA SER A 11 11.47 -33.29 -12.91
C SER A 11 10.17 -34.11 -12.77
N PRO A 12 10.22 -35.45 -12.69
CA PRO A 12 9.04 -36.31 -12.68
C PRO A 12 8.25 -36.31 -11.35
N LEU A 13 8.65 -35.53 -10.35
CA LEU A 13 8.05 -35.55 -9.01
C LEU A 13 6.87 -34.60 -8.80
N LEU A 14 6.65 -33.63 -9.70
CA LEU A 14 5.69 -32.54 -9.50
C LEU A 14 4.96 -32.17 -10.79
N ASN A 15 4.17 -33.07 -11.38
CA ASN A 15 3.23 -32.67 -12.42
C ASN A 15 1.90 -33.42 -12.30
N GLU A 16 0.81 -32.66 -12.44
CA GLU A 16 -0.62 -33.02 -12.54
C GLU A 16 -1.51 -32.93 -11.28
N ASN A 17 -0.96 -32.88 -10.06
CA ASN A 17 -1.80 -32.73 -8.86
C ASN A 17 -1.99 -31.27 -8.46
N LEU A 18 -3.23 -30.90 -8.12
CA LEU A 18 -3.54 -29.63 -7.47
C LEU A 18 -2.77 -29.53 -6.15
N VAL A 19 -2.10 -28.40 -5.94
CA VAL A 19 -1.45 -28.08 -4.66
C VAL A 19 -2.47 -27.42 -3.75
N PHE A 20 -2.53 -27.82 -2.48
CA PHE A 20 -3.46 -27.25 -1.50
C PHE A 20 -2.70 -26.58 -0.35
N ALA A 21 -3.20 -25.43 0.11
CA ALA A 21 -2.86 -24.85 1.40
C ALA A 21 -4.00 -25.17 2.38
N GLY A 22 -3.78 -26.16 3.26
CA GLY A 22 -4.85 -26.71 4.09
C GLY A 22 -5.95 -27.35 3.22
N LYS A 23 -7.15 -26.78 3.24
CA LYS A 23 -8.29 -27.23 2.40
C LYS A 23 -8.48 -26.40 1.13
N THR A 24 -7.70 -25.35 0.94
CA THR A 24 -7.85 -24.41 -0.17
C THR A 24 -6.94 -24.83 -1.33
N PRO A 25 -7.47 -25.12 -2.53
CA PRO A 25 -6.64 -25.37 -3.69
C PRO A 25 -5.92 -24.07 -4.08
N LEU A 26 -4.61 -24.15 -4.28
CA LEU A 26 -3.82 -23.04 -4.78
C LEU A 26 -4.01 -22.92 -6.29
N LYS A 27 -4.51 -21.77 -6.70
CA LYS A 27 -4.75 -21.41 -8.09
C LYS A 27 -3.45 -20.89 -8.69
N GLN A 28 -2.95 -21.61 -9.68
CA GLN A 28 -1.82 -21.18 -10.48
C GLN A 28 -2.31 -20.21 -11.57
N GLN A 29 -1.62 -19.09 -11.73
CA GLN A 29 -1.82 -18.18 -12.85
C GLN A 29 -0.82 -18.50 -13.95
N ASP A 30 -1.30 -19.15 -15.02
CA ASP A 30 -0.56 -19.23 -16.27
C ASP A 30 -1.08 -18.14 -17.21
N ALA A 31 -0.79 -16.88 -16.87
CA ALA A 31 -1.32 -15.73 -17.58
C ALA A 31 -0.27 -15.10 -18.51
N ILE A 32 -0.72 -14.66 -19.68
CA ILE A 32 0.16 -14.04 -20.69
C ILE A 32 0.28 -12.54 -20.40
N ILE A 33 1.51 -12.09 -20.15
CA ILE A 33 1.82 -10.66 -20.01
C ILE A 33 1.49 -9.95 -21.33
N SER A 34 0.75 -8.84 -21.23
CA SER A 34 0.39 -8.03 -22.40
C SER A 34 0.63 -6.55 -22.14
N GLY A 35 0.77 -5.77 -23.21
CA GLY A 35 1.00 -4.33 -23.14
C GLY A 35 0.18 -3.60 -24.20
N SER A 36 -0.58 -2.58 -23.80
CA SER A 36 -1.35 -1.78 -24.75
C SER A 36 -1.65 -0.38 -24.22
N TYR A 37 -1.98 0.54 -25.12
CA TYR A 37 -2.53 1.83 -24.72
C TYR A 37 -4.04 1.74 -24.52
N VAL A 38 -4.51 2.28 -23.40
CA VAL A 38 -5.92 2.35 -23.03
C VAL A 38 -6.31 3.77 -22.63
N GLU A 39 -7.60 4.05 -22.59
CA GLU A 39 -8.15 5.33 -22.14
C GLU A 39 -8.91 5.13 -20.83
N ILE A 40 -8.55 5.91 -19.81
CA ILE A 40 -9.19 5.89 -18.49
C ILE A 40 -9.59 7.32 -18.16
N ALA A 41 -10.90 7.55 -18.00
CA ALA A 41 -11.47 8.86 -17.69
C ALA A 41 -10.99 10.01 -18.62
N GLY A 42 -10.89 9.73 -19.93
CA GLY A 42 -10.46 10.71 -20.94
C GLY A 42 -8.95 10.91 -21.05
N GLU A 43 -8.14 10.12 -20.34
CA GLU A 43 -6.68 10.20 -20.37
C GLU A 43 -6.05 8.89 -20.85
N LYS A 44 -4.96 9.01 -21.61
CA LYS A 44 -4.25 7.87 -22.19
C LYS A 44 -3.24 7.27 -21.20
N PHE A 45 -3.34 5.95 -21.00
CA PHE A 45 -2.44 5.15 -20.17
C PHE A 45 -1.79 4.04 -20.99
N TYR A 46 -0.58 3.64 -20.61
CA TYR A 46 -0.02 2.36 -21.00
C TYR A 46 -0.33 1.34 -19.91
N GLN A 47 -1.05 0.28 -20.27
CA GLN A 47 -1.37 -0.84 -19.40
C GLN A 47 -0.34 -1.94 -19.60
N ILE A 48 0.16 -2.50 -18.50
CA ILE A 48 0.82 -3.80 -18.43
C ILE A 48 -0.16 -4.75 -17.76
N GLY A 49 -0.69 -5.70 -18.53
CA GLY A 49 -1.57 -6.73 -18.02
C GLY A 49 -0.79 -7.90 -17.44
N GLN A 50 -1.27 -8.44 -16.32
CA GLN A 50 -0.61 -9.51 -15.56
C GLN A 50 0.82 -9.13 -15.16
N TYR A 51 0.98 -7.90 -14.66
CA TYR A 51 2.31 -7.34 -14.37
C TYR A 51 3.03 -8.09 -13.24
N ASP A 52 2.28 -8.77 -12.39
CA ASP A 52 2.74 -9.60 -11.28
C ASP A 52 3.47 -10.88 -11.74
N GLN A 53 3.26 -11.27 -13.00
CA GLN A 53 4.01 -12.36 -13.65
C GLN A 53 5.39 -11.92 -14.15
N MET A 54 5.71 -10.62 -14.04
CA MET A 54 7.04 -10.09 -14.33
C MET A 54 7.90 -10.10 -13.06
N ARG A 55 9.23 -10.19 -13.23
CA ARG A 55 10.13 -9.83 -12.13
C ARG A 55 9.79 -8.41 -11.65
N PRO A 56 9.70 -8.17 -10.33
CA PRO A 56 9.46 -6.84 -9.81
C PRO A 56 10.40 -5.81 -10.42
N PHE A 57 9.85 -4.64 -10.72
CA PHE A 57 10.58 -3.55 -11.33
C PHE A 57 10.22 -2.23 -10.66
N PHE A 58 11.14 -1.29 -10.74
CA PHE A 58 11.06 -0.03 -10.02
C PHE A 58 10.70 1.12 -10.97
N MET A 59 9.89 2.05 -10.47
CA MET A 59 9.33 3.15 -11.25
C MET A 59 9.50 4.47 -10.50
N SER A 60 9.68 5.55 -11.26
CA SER A 60 9.52 6.92 -10.77
C SER A 60 8.21 7.51 -11.31
N VAL A 61 7.42 8.13 -10.44
CA VAL A 61 6.24 8.92 -10.83
C VAL A 61 6.64 10.39 -10.78
N VAL A 62 6.61 11.05 -11.94
CA VAL A 62 7.10 12.42 -12.07
C VAL A 62 6.05 13.43 -11.58
N SER A 63 6.50 14.62 -11.17
CA SER A 63 5.64 15.71 -10.73
C SER A 63 6.02 17.01 -11.42
N GLY A 64 5.04 17.91 -11.58
CA GLY A 64 5.28 19.28 -12.03
C GLY A 64 5.76 20.24 -10.92
N GLY A 65 5.69 19.80 -9.66
CA GLY A 65 6.23 20.51 -8.50
C GLY A 65 7.50 19.83 -7.96
N ASP A 66 7.75 19.98 -6.67
CA ASP A 66 8.94 19.43 -5.98
C ASP A 66 8.75 18.01 -5.43
N HIS A 67 7.77 17.25 -5.93
CA HIS A 67 7.46 15.92 -5.40
C HIS A 67 8.36 14.87 -6.07
N TRP A 68 8.80 13.90 -5.28
CA TRP A 68 9.45 12.69 -5.74
C TRP A 68 8.69 11.47 -5.22
N LEU A 69 8.48 10.47 -6.07
CA LEU A 69 7.85 9.21 -5.72
C LEU A 69 8.53 8.09 -6.48
N PHE A 70 9.09 7.14 -5.73
CA PHE A 70 9.72 5.94 -6.25
C PHE A 70 8.97 4.71 -5.71
N ILE A 71 8.55 3.82 -6.61
CA ILE A 71 7.63 2.74 -6.27
C ILE A 71 7.97 1.47 -7.06
N SER A 72 7.98 0.36 -6.36
CA SER A 72 8.09 -0.98 -6.92
C SER A 72 6.76 -1.43 -7.51
N SER A 73 6.79 -2.27 -8.54
CA SER A 73 5.58 -2.95 -9.01
C SER A 73 4.96 -3.85 -7.93
N LYS A 74 5.69 -4.19 -6.84
CA LYS A 74 5.14 -4.83 -5.64
C LYS A 74 4.44 -3.86 -4.65
N GLY A 75 4.23 -2.61 -5.02
CA GLY A 75 3.53 -1.62 -4.21
C GLY A 75 4.39 -0.90 -3.17
N GLY A 76 5.51 -1.47 -2.75
CA GLY A 76 6.46 -0.81 -1.85
C GLY A 76 7.03 0.47 -2.45
N LEU A 77 7.00 1.56 -1.67
CA LEU A 77 7.34 2.89 -2.14
C LEU A 77 8.09 3.73 -1.13
N THR A 78 8.76 4.75 -1.65
CA THR A 78 9.16 5.94 -0.92
C THR A 78 8.66 7.18 -1.67
N ALA A 79 8.28 8.21 -0.93
CA ALA A 79 7.78 9.45 -1.50
C ALA A 79 8.08 10.62 -0.58
N GLY A 80 8.19 11.82 -1.13
CA GLY A 80 8.39 13.05 -0.37
C GLY A 80 8.48 14.29 -1.24
N ARG A 81 8.78 15.43 -0.64
CA ARG A 81 8.93 16.71 -1.35
C ARG A 81 10.35 17.23 -1.17
N THR A 82 10.87 17.97 -2.16
CA THR A 82 12.21 18.57 -2.17
C THR A 82 13.38 17.56 -2.12
N ASN A 83 13.55 16.81 -1.02
CA ASN A 83 14.63 15.84 -0.80
C ASN A 83 14.24 14.74 0.21
N ALA A 84 15.15 13.79 0.47
CA ALA A 84 14.92 12.64 1.34
C ALA A 84 14.66 12.97 2.82
N ASP A 85 15.09 14.14 3.32
CA ASP A 85 14.83 14.57 4.71
C ASP A 85 13.40 15.13 4.89
N SER A 86 12.65 15.24 3.80
CA SER A 86 11.23 15.61 3.77
C SER A 86 10.38 14.48 3.16
N ALA A 87 10.73 13.26 3.55
CA ALA A 87 10.06 12.03 3.12
C ALA A 87 8.74 11.80 3.88
N LEU A 88 7.73 11.33 3.15
CA LEU A 88 6.46 10.81 3.67
C LEU A 88 6.59 9.35 4.13
N PHE A 89 7.42 8.57 3.44
CA PHE A 89 7.73 7.17 3.76
C PHE A 89 9.25 6.98 3.80
N PRO A 90 9.79 6.00 4.55
CA PRO A 90 11.23 5.76 4.64
C PRO A 90 11.93 5.79 3.29
N TYR A 91 13.01 6.55 3.18
CA TYR A 91 13.85 6.60 1.99
C TYR A 91 14.90 5.50 2.08
N GLU A 92 14.63 4.38 1.41
CA GLU A 92 15.49 3.19 1.45
C GLU A 92 15.94 2.78 0.04
N THR A 93 16.86 1.83 -0.02
CA THR A 93 17.29 1.23 -1.28
C THR A 93 16.16 0.42 -1.92
N GLU A 94 16.17 0.32 -3.25
CA GLU A 94 15.11 -0.29 -4.05
C GLU A 94 14.77 -1.73 -3.66
N ASP A 95 15.78 -2.52 -3.26
CA ASP A 95 15.62 -3.89 -2.78
C ASP A 95 14.80 -3.93 -1.48
N LYS A 96 15.10 -3.05 -0.52
CA LYS A 96 14.36 -2.93 0.74
C LYS A 96 12.93 -2.46 0.49
N LEU A 97 12.76 -1.40 -0.32
CA LEU A 97 11.43 -0.88 -0.65
C LEU A 97 10.55 -1.96 -1.29
N THR A 98 11.10 -2.75 -2.21
CA THR A 98 10.38 -3.86 -2.84
C THR A 98 9.96 -4.94 -1.84
N MET A 99 10.80 -5.24 -0.83
CA MET A 99 10.45 -6.19 0.24
C MET A 99 9.47 -5.62 1.26
N HIS A 100 9.48 -4.30 1.48
CA HIS A 100 8.67 -3.61 2.49
C HIS A 100 7.28 -3.18 1.99
N GLY A 101 6.81 -3.68 0.84
CA GLY A 101 5.46 -3.36 0.32
C GLY A 101 4.31 -3.74 1.25
N GLU A 102 4.57 -4.60 2.23
CA GLU A 102 3.61 -5.01 3.26
C GLU A 102 3.65 -4.13 4.52
N THR A 103 4.73 -3.36 4.74
CA THR A 103 5.02 -2.67 6.00
C THR A 103 5.16 -1.15 5.85
N ALA A 104 5.22 -0.63 4.62
CA ALA A 104 5.24 0.79 4.34
C ALA A 104 4.46 1.11 3.05
N GLY A 105 3.76 2.24 3.05
CA GLY A 105 2.97 2.67 1.90
C GLY A 105 1.51 2.26 1.97
N SER A 106 0.90 1.90 0.83
CA SER A 106 -0.53 1.58 0.77
C SER A 106 -0.85 0.24 1.42
N LYS A 107 -1.92 0.18 2.20
CA LYS A 107 -2.51 -1.07 2.70
C LYS A 107 -4.02 -1.04 2.52
N THR A 108 -4.57 -2.11 1.97
CA THR A 108 -6.01 -2.28 1.75
C THR A 108 -6.40 -3.72 2.07
N ILE A 109 -7.42 -3.89 2.90
CA ILE A 109 -7.95 -5.19 3.31
C ILE A 109 -9.47 -5.14 3.21
N PHE A 110 -10.07 -6.15 2.61
CA PHE A 110 -11.51 -6.32 2.51
C PHE A 110 -11.95 -7.60 3.23
N LEU A 111 -13.05 -7.49 3.97
CA LEU A 111 -13.86 -8.62 4.41
C LEU A 111 -15.17 -8.56 3.62
N VAL A 112 -15.39 -9.54 2.77
CA VAL A 112 -16.51 -9.57 1.83
C VAL A 112 -17.49 -10.66 2.25
N GLU A 113 -18.73 -10.29 2.54
CA GLU A 113 -19.78 -11.25 2.88
C GLU A 113 -20.52 -11.74 1.63
N GLN A 114 -20.36 -13.02 1.32
CA GLN A 114 -21.03 -13.73 0.22
C GLN A 114 -21.37 -15.16 0.67
N ASP A 115 -22.51 -15.71 0.26
CA ASP A 115 -22.92 -17.10 0.56
C ASP A 115 -22.85 -17.49 2.05
N ALA A 116 -23.27 -16.58 2.94
CA ALA A 116 -23.20 -16.75 4.40
C ALA A 116 -21.78 -17.00 4.94
N LYS A 117 -20.75 -16.58 4.21
CA LYS A 117 -19.34 -16.62 4.60
C LYS A 117 -18.72 -15.25 4.45
N THR A 118 -17.67 -15.01 5.23
CA THR A 118 -16.82 -13.83 5.11
C THR A 118 -15.50 -14.22 4.46
N TYR A 119 -15.19 -13.59 3.34
CA TYR A 119 -13.97 -13.81 2.57
C TYR A 119 -12.99 -12.68 2.82
N LEU A 120 -11.78 -13.01 3.26
CA LEU A 120 -10.68 -12.06 3.40
C LEU A 120 -10.00 -11.86 2.04
N TRP A 121 -9.94 -10.63 1.56
CA TRP A 121 -9.22 -10.27 0.35
C TRP A 121 -8.28 -9.08 0.62
N GLU A 122 -6.99 -9.26 0.37
CA GLU A 122 -5.96 -8.23 0.56
C GLU A 122 -5.29 -7.91 -0.78
N PRO A 123 -5.82 -6.96 -1.57
CA PRO A 123 -5.29 -6.65 -2.90
C PRO A 123 -3.80 -6.28 -2.86
N PHE A 124 -3.09 -6.69 -3.92
CA PHE A 124 -1.65 -6.48 -4.12
C PHE A 124 -0.73 -7.17 -3.11
N SER A 125 -1.28 -7.80 -2.08
CA SER A 125 -0.50 -8.59 -1.13
C SER A 125 -0.07 -9.93 -1.72
N GLU A 126 1.04 -10.44 -1.22
CA GLU A 126 1.47 -11.83 -1.41
C GLU A 126 0.86 -12.75 -0.34
N ARG A 127 0.21 -12.19 0.70
CA ARG A 127 -0.54 -12.97 1.68
C ARG A 127 -1.66 -13.72 0.97
N PHE A 128 -1.80 -15.00 1.31
CA PHE A 128 -2.79 -15.89 0.71
C PHE A 128 -2.64 -16.04 -0.82
N GLY A 129 -1.41 -15.91 -1.34
CA GLY A 129 -1.11 -16.14 -2.75
C GLY A 129 -1.66 -17.48 -3.26
N GLY A 130 -2.43 -17.42 -4.34
CA GLY A 130 -3.11 -18.56 -4.94
C GLY A 130 -4.45 -18.94 -4.29
N ALA A 131 -4.92 -18.26 -3.24
CA ALA A 131 -6.25 -18.53 -2.67
C ALA A 131 -7.39 -18.08 -3.60
N TYR A 132 -7.14 -17.04 -4.41
CA TYR A 132 -8.09 -16.48 -5.37
C TYR A 132 -7.56 -16.54 -6.79
N GLN A 133 -8.48 -16.54 -7.76
CA GLN A 133 -8.17 -16.30 -9.15
C GLN A 133 -8.14 -14.79 -9.37
N LEU A 134 -6.93 -14.24 -9.53
CA LEU A 134 -6.71 -12.81 -9.63
C LEU A 134 -6.29 -12.42 -11.06
N GLU A 135 -6.49 -11.15 -11.42
CA GLU A 135 -5.78 -10.50 -12.52
C GLU A 135 -5.21 -9.18 -12.02
N ARG A 136 -3.93 -8.91 -12.26
CA ARG A 136 -3.28 -7.68 -11.80
C ARG A 136 -2.81 -6.85 -12.98
N ASN A 137 -3.31 -5.62 -13.07
CA ASN A 137 -2.97 -4.68 -14.12
C ASN A 137 -2.28 -3.45 -13.53
N LEU A 138 -1.28 -2.93 -14.26
CA LEU A 138 -0.55 -1.72 -13.89
C LEU A 138 -0.66 -0.70 -15.01
N TYR A 139 -1.00 0.53 -14.67
CA TYR A 139 -1.20 1.60 -15.64
C TYR A 139 -0.33 2.79 -15.30
N LYS A 140 0.39 3.30 -16.28
CA LYS A 140 1.08 4.58 -16.19
C LYS A 140 0.60 5.51 -17.30
N ASN A 141 0.19 6.72 -16.95
CA ASN A 141 -0.26 7.67 -17.97
C ASN A 141 0.91 8.12 -18.86
N VAL A 142 0.59 8.63 -20.05
CA VAL A 142 1.62 9.07 -21.02
C VAL A 142 2.54 10.16 -20.45
N TYR A 143 2.03 11.01 -19.57
CA TYR A 143 2.83 12.05 -18.91
C TYR A 143 3.69 11.52 -17.75
N GLY A 144 3.45 10.29 -17.29
CA GLY A 144 4.20 9.62 -16.25
C GLY A 144 3.97 10.11 -14.82
N ASN A 145 2.96 10.95 -14.59
CA ASN A 145 2.62 11.55 -13.28
C ASN A 145 1.42 10.89 -12.57
N LYS A 146 0.83 9.84 -13.18
CA LYS A 146 -0.22 9.01 -12.57
C LYS A 146 0.13 7.54 -12.73
N LEU A 147 -0.02 6.79 -11.64
CA LEU A 147 0.19 5.36 -11.58
C LEU A 147 -1.04 4.70 -10.97
N ILE A 148 -1.58 3.67 -11.64
CA ILE A 148 -2.74 2.91 -11.16
C ILE A 148 -2.33 1.44 -11.02
N PHE A 149 -2.56 0.89 -9.85
CA PHE A 149 -2.58 -0.55 -9.61
C PHE A 149 -4.04 -1.01 -9.65
N GLU A 150 -4.31 -2.12 -10.31
CA GLU A 150 -5.62 -2.74 -10.37
C GLU A 150 -5.50 -4.23 -10.08
N GLU A 151 -6.38 -4.74 -9.23
CA GLU A 151 -6.54 -6.18 -9.01
C GLU A 151 -8.01 -6.55 -9.16
N LEU A 152 -8.28 -7.50 -10.06
CA LEU A 152 -9.56 -8.15 -10.19
C LEU A 152 -9.50 -9.43 -9.37
N ASN A 153 -10.46 -9.61 -8.47
CA ASN A 153 -10.72 -10.88 -7.82
C ASN A 153 -11.91 -11.55 -8.52
N LEU A 154 -11.61 -12.51 -9.41
CA LEU A 154 -12.60 -13.15 -10.27
C LEU A 154 -13.54 -14.06 -9.50
N ASP A 155 -13.11 -14.57 -8.34
CA ASP A 155 -13.94 -15.41 -7.48
C ASP A 155 -14.99 -14.59 -6.72
N LEU A 156 -14.60 -13.40 -6.25
CA LEU A 156 -15.51 -12.50 -5.53
C LEU A 156 -16.31 -11.58 -6.47
N GLY A 157 -15.94 -11.51 -7.76
CA GLY A 157 -16.55 -10.58 -8.72
C GLY A 157 -16.25 -9.12 -8.41
N LEU A 158 -15.11 -8.82 -7.77
CA LEU A 158 -14.71 -7.49 -7.33
C LEU A 158 -13.47 -7.00 -8.07
N THR A 159 -13.40 -5.69 -8.31
CA THR A 159 -12.19 -5.03 -8.83
C THR A 159 -11.80 -3.90 -7.91
N PHE A 160 -10.54 -3.89 -7.47
CA PHE A 160 -9.96 -2.81 -6.69
C PHE A 160 -8.92 -2.06 -7.52
N ARG A 161 -9.01 -0.73 -7.50
CA ARG A 161 -8.06 0.18 -8.13
C ARG A 161 -7.48 1.14 -7.10
N LEU A 162 -6.17 1.28 -7.14
CA LEU A 162 -5.38 2.20 -6.35
C LEU A 162 -4.63 3.14 -7.30
N MET A 163 -4.88 4.44 -7.22
CA MET A 163 -4.18 5.44 -8.02
C MET A 163 -3.32 6.35 -7.15
N TRP A 164 -2.06 6.54 -7.54
CA TRP A 164 -1.16 7.56 -7.03
C TRP A 164 -1.06 8.73 -8.02
N ARG A 165 -1.19 9.96 -7.50
CA ARG A 165 -0.89 11.20 -8.20
C ARG A 165 -0.39 12.28 -7.23
N THR A 166 0.11 13.38 -7.76
CA THR A 166 0.51 14.55 -6.96
C THR A 166 -0.45 15.72 -7.19
N GLY A 167 -0.54 16.60 -6.20
CA GLY A 167 -1.26 17.87 -6.30
C GLY A 167 -0.53 18.93 -5.48
N GLU A 168 -0.16 20.04 -6.12
CA GLU A 168 0.72 21.06 -5.53
C GLU A 168 0.28 21.52 -4.13
N ARG A 169 -1.02 21.75 -3.96
CA ARG A 169 -1.64 22.19 -2.71
C ARG A 169 -1.78 21.08 -1.66
N PHE A 170 -1.99 19.83 -2.07
CA PHE A 170 -2.42 18.75 -1.20
C PHE A 170 -1.37 17.64 -1.02
N GLY A 171 -0.23 17.74 -1.68
CA GLY A 171 0.84 16.74 -1.63
C GLY A 171 0.52 15.51 -2.47
N PHE A 172 0.59 14.33 -1.85
CA PHE A 172 0.31 13.05 -2.50
C PHE A 172 -1.16 12.69 -2.37
N ILE A 173 -1.76 12.23 -3.46
CA ILE A 173 -3.16 11.83 -3.49
C ILE A 173 -3.23 10.35 -3.89
N LYS A 174 -3.60 9.53 -2.91
CA LYS A 174 -4.03 8.14 -3.07
C LYS A 174 -5.53 8.12 -3.31
N SER A 175 -5.97 7.56 -4.43
CA SER A 175 -7.40 7.32 -4.68
C SER A 175 -7.68 5.83 -4.77
N SER A 176 -8.62 5.38 -3.96
CA SER A 176 -9.08 3.99 -3.90
C SER A 176 -10.43 3.88 -4.60
N THR A 177 -10.67 2.83 -5.37
CA THR A 177 -11.95 2.54 -6.01
C THR A 177 -12.21 1.05 -5.95
N ILE A 178 -13.37 0.65 -5.46
CA ILE A 178 -13.85 -0.72 -5.54
C ILE A 178 -15.08 -0.76 -6.44
N VAL A 179 -15.13 -1.76 -7.31
CA VAL A 179 -16.25 -1.99 -8.23
C VAL A 179 -16.73 -3.43 -8.03
N ASN A 180 -18.02 -3.58 -7.76
CA ASN A 180 -18.67 -4.88 -7.75
C ASN A 180 -19.28 -5.16 -9.13
N GLN A 181 -18.90 -6.28 -9.73
CA GLN A 181 -19.37 -6.75 -11.03
C GLN A 181 -20.30 -7.98 -10.91
N GLY A 182 -20.49 -8.50 -9.69
CA GLY A 182 -21.35 -9.63 -9.37
C GLY A 182 -22.62 -9.21 -8.64
N GLU A 183 -23.09 -10.08 -7.75
CA GLU A 183 -24.25 -9.81 -6.91
C GLU A 183 -23.93 -8.84 -5.77
N ALA A 184 -24.95 -8.13 -5.28
CA ALA A 184 -24.79 -7.23 -4.14
C ALA A 184 -24.25 -7.99 -2.92
N CYS A 185 -23.20 -7.43 -2.30
CA CYS A 185 -22.55 -8.00 -1.12
C CYS A 185 -22.31 -6.89 -0.08
N GLN A 186 -22.02 -7.29 1.15
CA GLN A 186 -21.56 -6.39 2.20
C GLN A 186 -20.04 -6.44 2.28
N ILE A 187 -19.41 -5.28 2.42
CA ILE A 187 -17.95 -5.16 2.47
C ILE A 187 -17.57 -4.34 3.70
N ALA A 188 -16.77 -4.93 4.58
CA ALA A 188 -15.95 -4.15 5.50
C ALA A 188 -14.58 -3.93 4.88
N VAL A 189 -14.07 -2.69 4.97
CA VAL A 189 -12.76 -2.30 4.43
C VAL A 189 -11.89 -1.73 5.54
N LEU A 190 -10.59 -2.02 5.48
CA LEU A 190 -9.52 -1.27 6.14
C LEU A 190 -8.56 -0.78 5.05
N ASP A 191 -8.54 0.52 4.79
CA ASP A 191 -7.73 1.12 3.72
C ASP A 191 -6.93 2.31 4.23
N GLY A 192 -5.68 2.46 3.78
CA GLY A 192 -4.88 3.61 4.15
C GLY A 192 -3.39 3.47 3.90
N LEU A 193 -2.60 4.09 4.77
CA LEU A 193 -1.15 4.22 4.67
C LEU A 193 -0.45 3.65 5.91
N LEU A 194 0.67 2.96 5.71
CA LEU A 194 1.55 2.42 6.74
C LEU A 194 2.89 3.14 6.73
N ASN A 195 3.50 3.23 7.92
CA ASN A 195 4.82 3.78 8.16
C ASN A 195 5.01 5.20 7.63
N VAL A 196 4.01 6.05 7.89
CA VAL A 196 4.05 7.49 7.63
C VAL A 196 5.11 8.11 8.55
N LEU A 197 6.04 8.86 7.97
CA LEU A 197 7.09 9.54 8.72
C LEU A 197 6.59 10.89 9.26
N PRO A 198 6.92 11.22 10.52
CA PRO A 198 6.70 12.57 11.03
C PRO A 198 7.67 13.55 10.37
N TYR A 199 7.32 14.83 10.38
CA TYR A 199 8.24 15.88 9.98
C TYR A 199 9.51 15.86 10.86
N GLY A 200 10.68 16.08 10.24
CA GLY A 200 11.97 16.14 10.94
C GLY A 200 12.67 14.78 11.11
N ALA A 201 12.02 13.67 10.73
CA ALA A 201 12.68 12.38 10.62
C ALA A 201 13.66 12.37 9.43
N SER A 202 14.93 12.68 9.69
CA SER A 202 15.96 12.66 8.64
C SER A 202 16.17 11.27 8.04
N ASP A 203 16.63 11.21 6.80
CA ASP A 203 17.00 9.96 6.12
C ASP A 203 18.01 9.16 6.96
N SER A 204 19.00 9.85 7.51
CA SER A 204 20.04 9.25 8.32
C SER A 204 19.52 8.65 9.63
N THR A 205 18.61 9.35 10.31
CA THR A 205 18.00 8.90 11.57
C THR A 205 17.09 7.71 11.30
N GLN A 206 16.25 7.79 10.28
CA GLN A 206 15.35 6.71 9.90
C GLN A 206 16.12 5.44 9.53
N ASN A 207 17.20 5.54 8.76
CA ASN A 207 17.95 4.36 8.30
C ASN A 207 18.87 3.74 9.36
N ARG A 208 19.37 4.53 10.32
CA ARG A 208 20.34 4.06 11.33
C ARG A 208 19.73 3.80 12.69
N LEU A 209 18.68 4.53 13.04
CA LEU A 209 18.14 4.65 14.39
C LEU A 209 16.60 4.54 14.41
N SER A 210 15.98 3.84 13.45
CA SER A 210 14.52 3.71 13.33
C SER A 210 13.80 3.33 14.62
N ASN A 211 14.36 2.39 15.39
CA ASN A 211 13.80 1.96 16.67
C ASN A 211 13.84 3.08 17.72
N LEU A 212 14.93 3.85 17.78
CA LEU A 212 15.03 5.02 18.64
C LEU A 212 14.06 6.11 18.18
N LEU A 213 14.00 6.37 16.87
CA LEU A 213 13.08 7.34 16.30
C LEU A 213 11.63 7.00 16.65
N ASN A 214 11.24 5.72 16.64
CA ASN A 214 9.90 5.30 17.06
C ASN A 214 9.55 5.78 18.48
N ALA A 215 10.50 5.77 19.43
CA ALA A 215 10.26 6.25 20.80
C ALA A 215 9.90 7.75 20.87
N TYR A 216 10.23 8.53 19.84
CA TYR A 216 9.88 9.95 19.72
C TYR A 216 8.63 10.17 18.86
N LYS A 217 8.12 9.17 18.15
CA LYS A 217 6.95 9.34 17.29
C LYS A 217 5.69 9.50 18.12
N ARG A 218 4.87 10.46 17.71
CA ARG A 218 3.51 10.67 18.20
C ARG A 218 2.57 10.82 17.00
N SER A 219 1.51 10.04 16.99
CA SER A 219 0.46 10.09 15.97
C SER A 219 -0.84 10.47 16.64
N GLU A 220 -1.44 11.56 16.22
CA GLU A 220 -2.65 12.13 16.82
C GLU A 220 -3.77 12.18 15.78
N LEU A 221 -5.02 12.00 16.21
CA LEU A 221 -6.22 12.19 15.40
C LEU A 221 -6.95 13.44 15.88
N ASP A 222 -7.22 14.35 14.96
CA ASP A 222 -8.25 15.36 15.18
C ASP A 222 -9.63 14.75 14.91
N GLU A 223 -10.37 14.42 15.97
CA GLU A 223 -11.62 13.66 15.88
C GLU A 223 -12.73 14.42 15.13
N GLU A 224 -12.71 15.76 15.13
CA GLU A 224 -13.72 16.57 14.44
C GLU A 224 -13.59 16.45 12.91
N THR A 225 -12.36 16.47 12.39
CA THR A 225 -12.12 16.46 10.94
C THR A 225 -11.64 15.11 10.39
N GLY A 226 -11.18 14.21 11.26
CA GLY A 226 -10.53 12.95 10.88
C GLY A 226 -9.09 13.13 10.38
N LEU A 227 -8.45 14.26 10.64
CA LEU A 227 -7.07 14.55 10.24
C LEU A 227 -6.09 13.78 11.13
N GLY A 228 -5.24 12.94 10.52
CA GLY A 228 -4.11 12.32 11.19
C GLY A 228 -2.89 13.26 11.18
N ILE A 229 -2.27 13.43 12.34
CA ILE A 229 -1.15 14.34 12.60
C ILE A 229 0.04 13.52 13.11
N PHE A 230 1.15 13.52 12.36
CA PHE A 230 2.35 12.74 12.68
C PHE A 230 3.50 13.66 13.03
N THR A 231 3.91 13.63 14.30
CA THR A 231 4.93 14.50 14.89
C THR A 231 6.03 13.70 15.56
N MET A 232 7.10 14.40 15.92
CA MET A 232 8.06 13.93 16.91
C MET A 232 7.80 14.70 18.21
N SER A 233 7.86 14.03 19.36
CA SER A 233 7.73 14.69 20.67
C SER A 233 8.82 15.73 20.93
N ALA A 234 10.00 15.52 20.33
CA ALA A 234 11.10 16.46 20.25
C ALA A 234 11.96 16.09 19.03
N THR A 235 12.69 17.05 18.47
CA THR A 235 13.71 16.78 17.46
C THR A 235 14.83 15.94 18.08
N LEU A 236 15.26 14.90 17.38
CA LEU A 236 16.34 14.03 17.86
C LEU A 236 17.68 14.77 17.80
N THR A 237 18.23 15.10 18.96
CA THR A 237 19.52 15.79 19.10
C THR A 237 20.33 15.19 20.25
N ASP A 238 21.65 15.15 20.10
CA ASP A 238 22.58 14.77 21.18
C ASP A 238 22.91 15.95 22.11
N LEU A 239 22.42 17.16 21.78
CA LEU A 239 22.60 18.34 22.59
C LEU A 239 21.62 18.33 23.78
N ALA A 240 22.14 18.68 24.97
CA ALA A 240 21.33 18.83 26.18
C ALA A 240 20.56 20.16 26.20
N GLU A 241 19.77 20.42 25.17
CA GLU A 241 18.94 21.62 25.01
C GLU A 241 17.52 21.28 24.55
N PRO A 242 16.52 22.14 24.81
CA PRO A 242 15.19 21.95 24.27
C PRO A 242 15.22 21.93 22.74
N SER A 243 14.58 20.94 22.13
CA SER A 243 14.53 20.77 20.68
C SER A 243 13.10 20.48 20.24
N GLU A 244 12.30 21.55 20.17
CA GLU A 244 10.87 21.47 19.84
C GLU A 244 10.65 21.01 18.39
N SER A 245 9.66 20.16 18.16
CA SER A 245 9.19 19.80 16.81
C SER A 245 7.83 20.48 16.54
N LEU A 246 7.87 21.59 15.78
CA LEU A 246 6.72 22.48 15.59
C LEU A 246 6.03 22.31 14.22
N LYS A 247 6.27 21.17 13.55
CA LYS A 247 5.70 20.83 12.24
C LYS A 247 5.31 19.37 12.25
N ALA A 248 4.35 19.03 11.40
CA ALA A 248 3.81 17.68 11.29
C ALA A 248 3.71 17.25 9.84
N THR A 249 3.76 15.93 9.62
CA THR A 249 3.17 15.32 8.44
C THR A 249 1.68 15.13 8.72
N VAL A 250 0.82 15.37 7.74
CA VAL A 250 -0.62 15.21 7.90
C VAL A 250 -1.21 14.32 6.81
N VAL A 251 -2.22 13.53 7.18
CA VAL A 251 -2.97 12.66 6.27
C VAL A 251 -4.46 12.78 6.59
N TRP A 252 -5.31 12.82 5.57
CA TRP A 252 -6.76 12.79 5.74
C TRP A 252 -7.41 12.00 4.61
N GLN A 253 -8.65 11.55 4.83
CA GLN A 253 -9.48 10.89 3.82
C GLN A 253 -10.70 11.73 3.45
N THR A 254 -11.21 11.52 2.24
CA THR A 254 -12.53 11.99 1.84
C THR A 254 -13.24 10.87 1.10
N GLY A 255 -14.50 10.64 1.43
CA GLY A 255 -15.38 9.73 0.67
C GLY A 255 -16.00 8.64 1.53
N LEU A 256 -15.24 8.04 2.46
CA LEU A 256 -15.79 7.08 3.42
C LEU A 256 -16.51 7.82 4.56
N LYS A 257 -17.61 7.23 5.03
CA LYS A 257 -18.46 7.71 6.13
C LYS A 257 -18.47 6.67 7.24
N ASP A 258 -18.86 7.09 8.45
CA ASP A 258 -19.00 6.18 9.61
C ASP A 258 -17.74 5.35 9.85
N VAL A 259 -16.61 6.06 9.93
CA VAL A 259 -15.28 5.48 9.91
C VAL A 259 -14.68 5.33 11.31
N ILE A 260 -13.80 4.34 11.47
CA ILE A 260 -12.89 4.20 12.61
C ILE A 260 -11.47 4.42 12.10
N TYR A 261 -10.70 5.25 12.80
CA TYR A 261 -9.32 5.56 12.43
C TYR A 261 -8.31 4.77 13.25
N LEU A 262 -7.31 4.19 12.60
CA LEU A 262 -6.12 3.61 13.24
C LEU A 262 -4.89 4.43 12.87
N LEU A 263 -4.10 4.77 13.88
CA LEU A 263 -2.87 5.56 13.78
C LEU A 263 -1.60 4.70 13.83
N CYS A 264 -1.75 3.39 14.04
CA CYS A 264 -0.69 2.40 13.92
C CYS A 264 -1.21 1.07 13.34
N GLN A 265 -0.32 0.07 13.24
CA GLN A 265 -0.63 -1.21 12.60
C GLN A 265 -1.08 -2.33 13.56
N GLU A 266 -1.22 -2.03 14.86
CA GLU A 266 -1.41 -3.08 15.89
C GLU A 266 -2.73 -3.85 15.74
N GLN A 267 -3.78 -3.17 15.28
CA GLN A 267 -5.11 -3.76 15.11
C GLN A 267 -5.37 -4.30 13.69
N VAL A 268 -4.36 -4.30 12.81
CA VAL A 268 -4.52 -4.79 11.42
C VAL A 268 -4.82 -6.29 11.38
N GLU A 269 -4.14 -7.09 12.21
CA GLU A 269 -4.39 -8.54 12.26
C GLU A 269 -5.77 -8.85 12.87
N GLN A 270 -6.23 -8.06 13.85
CA GLN A 270 -7.60 -8.17 14.40
C GLN A 270 -8.64 -7.95 13.29
N PHE A 271 -8.47 -6.89 12.48
CA PHE A 271 -9.34 -6.66 11.33
C PHE A 271 -9.30 -7.83 10.33
N ARG A 272 -8.14 -8.40 10.02
CA ARG A 272 -8.04 -9.58 9.11
C ARG A 272 -8.85 -10.78 9.62
N LEU A 273 -8.99 -10.93 10.93
CA LEU A 273 -9.75 -12.00 11.56
C LEU A 273 -11.26 -11.70 11.70
N GLY A 274 -11.72 -10.54 11.23
CA GLY A 274 -13.10 -10.11 11.39
C GLY A 274 -13.43 -9.63 12.81
N GLU A 275 -12.40 -9.34 13.61
CA GLU A 275 -12.58 -8.80 14.95
C GLU A 275 -12.84 -7.28 14.89
N TYR A 276 -13.44 -6.78 15.96
CA TYR A 276 -13.65 -5.34 16.13
C TYR A 276 -12.32 -4.63 16.32
N VAL A 277 -12.20 -3.42 15.76
CA VAL A 277 -11.06 -2.52 15.96
C VAL A 277 -11.54 -1.23 16.62
N GLU A 278 -10.72 -0.69 17.51
CA GLU A 278 -10.99 0.52 18.27
C GLU A 278 -10.33 1.75 17.63
N GLN A 279 -10.98 2.91 17.72
CA GLN A 279 -10.42 4.17 17.24
C GLN A 279 -9.20 4.57 18.06
N GLU A 280 -8.13 4.93 17.36
CA GLU A 280 -6.90 5.42 17.95
C GLU A 280 -6.85 6.95 17.84
N VAL A 281 -6.70 7.64 18.97
CA VAL A 281 -6.69 9.13 19.02
C VAL A 281 -5.30 9.70 19.32
N ASP A 282 -4.51 9.03 20.15
CA ASP A 282 -3.13 9.43 20.48
C ASP A 282 -2.27 8.17 20.67
N VAL A 283 -1.31 7.98 19.77
CA VAL A 283 -0.41 6.82 19.75
C VAL A 283 1.03 7.27 19.85
N LEU A 284 1.72 6.79 20.88
CA LEU A 284 3.12 7.10 21.18
C LEU A 284 4.02 5.90 20.91
N GLY A 285 5.25 6.14 20.44
CA GLY A 285 6.26 5.07 20.43
C GLY A 285 6.14 4.09 19.26
N LYS A 286 5.26 4.34 18.28
CA LYS A 286 4.93 3.41 17.18
C LYS A 286 5.22 4.02 15.82
N ALA A 287 5.38 3.15 14.81
CA ALA A 287 5.39 3.59 13.43
C ALA A 287 4.00 4.13 13.07
N GLY A 288 3.96 5.37 12.54
CA GLY A 288 2.71 6.01 12.18
C GLY A 288 2.00 5.28 11.05
N ALA A 289 0.70 5.12 11.16
CA ALA A 289 -0.20 4.67 10.11
C ALA A 289 -1.38 5.63 10.02
N TYR A 290 -2.08 5.64 8.91
CA TYR A 290 -3.38 6.27 8.79
C TYR A 290 -4.28 5.29 8.05
N LEU A 291 -4.99 4.47 8.80
CA LEU A 291 -5.91 3.46 8.27
C LEU A 291 -7.33 3.83 8.63
N VAL A 292 -8.23 3.60 7.69
CA VAL A 292 -9.64 3.94 7.81
C VAL A 292 -10.43 2.65 7.67
N ARG A 293 -11.16 2.30 8.74
CA ARG A 293 -12.09 1.18 8.73
C ARG A 293 -13.50 1.68 8.46
N SER A 294 -14.20 1.06 7.52
CA SER A 294 -15.58 1.41 7.13
C SER A 294 -16.35 0.16 6.70
N GLY A 295 -17.68 0.23 6.63
CA GLY A 295 -18.53 -0.79 6.00
C GLY A 295 -19.55 -0.19 5.03
N PHE A 296 -19.90 -0.93 3.97
CA PHE A 296 -20.95 -0.55 3.00
C PHE A 296 -21.53 -1.78 2.27
#